data_AF-A0A9C8ACB6-F1
#
_entry.id   AF-A0A9C8ACB6-F1
#
_cell.length_a   1.000
_cell.length_b   1.000
_cell.length_c   1.000
_cell.angle_alpha   90.00
_cell.angle_beta   90.00
_cell.angle_gamma   90.00
#
_symmetry.space_group_name_H-M   'P 1'
#
loop_
_entity.id
_entity.type
_entity.pdbx_description
1 polymer ?
#
loop_
_entity_poly.entity_id
_entity_poly.type
_entity_poly.pdbx_seq_one_letter_code
_entity_poly.pdbx_strand_id
1 'polypeptide(L)'
;FVSDTFYKLYNESFESPLPADNFLHHLDGYQNAVAAWVDIPLSRGKESQGMSKSRRVEARWIAKETQRLMTQQPELSVGVITFYTAQKQAILTEMAKLDSPLVEPTEFGDYEIANAWRKTSTLTERLRVGTVDAFQGKEFDVVILSMTRSNDFPANNNKALRKKYGHLMLENRLCVAMSRQKRLLIVVGDLGMLQGEAAAKAIPGLLAFRQLCEPESKL
;
A
#
# COMPACT_ATOMS: atom_id res chain seq x y z
N PHE A 1 -16.91 -0.80 -0.45
CA PHE A 1 -15.75 0.08 -0.75
C PHE A 1 -15.26 -0.03 -2.20
N VAL A 2 -14.53 -1.09 -2.59
CA VAL A 2 -13.93 -1.16 -3.95
C VAL A 2 -15.01 -1.06 -5.03
N SER A 3 -16.10 -1.83 -4.89
CA SER A 3 -17.28 -1.75 -5.76
C SER A 3 -17.82 -0.31 -5.86
N ASP A 4 -18.14 0.31 -4.72
CA ASP A 4 -18.71 1.67 -4.67
C ASP A 4 -17.79 2.74 -5.26
N THR A 5 -16.47 2.57 -5.11
CA THR A 5 -15.47 3.60 -5.43
C THR A 5 -14.99 3.51 -6.88
N PHE A 6 -14.84 2.30 -7.42
CA PHE A 6 -14.20 2.08 -8.72
C PHE A 6 -15.13 1.48 -9.78
N TYR A 7 -16.26 0.86 -9.40
CA TYR A 7 -17.13 0.14 -10.35
C TYR A 7 -18.52 0.77 -10.47
N LYS A 8 -19.07 1.31 -9.38
CA LYS A 8 -20.40 1.93 -9.37
C LYS A 8 -20.53 3.10 -10.35
N LEU A 9 -19.44 3.82 -10.60
CA LEU A 9 -19.38 4.91 -11.59
C LEU A 9 -19.59 4.41 -13.04
N TYR A 10 -19.35 3.12 -13.28
CA TYR A 10 -19.58 2.43 -14.55
C TYR A 10 -20.84 1.56 -14.52
N ASN A 11 -21.74 1.76 -13.54
CA ASN A 11 -22.94 0.94 -13.30
C ASN A 11 -22.66 -0.54 -13.02
N GLU A 12 -21.47 -0.86 -12.53
CA GLU A 12 -21.11 -2.20 -12.07
C GLU A 12 -21.10 -2.25 -10.54
N SER A 13 -21.56 -3.34 -9.94
CA SER A 13 -21.49 -3.53 -8.48
C SER A 13 -21.30 -5.00 -8.12
N PHE A 14 -20.49 -5.24 -7.09
CA PHE A 14 -20.21 -6.57 -6.56
C PHE A 14 -20.15 -6.53 -5.03
N GLU A 15 -20.63 -7.59 -4.39
CA GLU A 15 -20.53 -7.79 -2.94
C GLU A 15 -19.54 -8.91 -2.61
N SER A 16 -18.93 -8.85 -1.42
CA SER A 16 -18.11 -9.97 -0.97
C SER A 16 -19.03 -11.17 -0.67
N PRO A 17 -18.76 -12.36 -1.23
CA PRO A 17 -19.54 -13.55 -0.91
C PRO A 17 -19.18 -14.16 0.46
N LEU A 18 -18.21 -13.57 1.17
CA LEU A 18 -17.64 -14.14 2.40
C LEU A 18 -18.21 -13.48 3.66
N PRO A 19 -18.46 -14.26 4.73
CA PRO A 19 -18.91 -13.72 6.02
C PRO A 19 -17.81 -12.91 6.72
N ALA A 20 -18.22 -12.03 7.65
CA ALA A 20 -17.33 -11.11 8.36
C ALA A 20 -16.16 -11.81 9.11
N ASP A 21 -16.38 -13.02 9.60
CA ASP A 21 -15.38 -13.80 10.34
C ASP A 21 -14.16 -14.17 9.48
N ASN A 22 -14.31 -14.20 8.14
CA ASN A 22 -13.22 -14.51 7.22
C ASN A 22 -12.18 -13.37 7.12
N PHE A 23 -12.51 -12.18 7.64
CA PHE A 23 -11.63 -11.01 7.62
C PHE A 23 -10.82 -10.85 8.92
N LEU A 24 -11.01 -11.72 9.91
CA LEU A 24 -10.24 -11.69 11.15
C LEU A 24 -8.77 -12.01 10.89
N HIS A 25 -7.88 -11.13 11.36
CA HIS A 25 -6.43 -11.27 11.18
C HIS A 25 -5.65 -11.27 12.51
N HIS A 26 -6.25 -10.86 13.63
CA HIS A 26 -5.64 -10.87 14.96
C HIS A 26 -4.26 -10.16 15.02
N LEU A 27 -4.17 -8.97 14.41
CA LEU A 27 -2.96 -8.17 14.38
C LEU A 27 -3.06 -7.03 15.38
N ASP A 28 -2.14 -7.00 16.34
CA ASP A 28 -2.08 -5.91 17.31
C ASP A 28 -1.79 -4.59 16.61
N GLY A 29 -2.48 -3.54 17.06
CA GLY A 29 -2.47 -2.22 16.44
C GLY A 29 -3.50 -2.02 15.34
N TYR A 30 -4.13 -3.09 14.82
CA TYR A 30 -5.20 -3.00 13.81
C TYR A 30 -6.54 -3.56 14.28
N GLN A 31 -6.58 -4.30 15.40
CA GLN A 31 -7.83 -4.83 16.00
C GLN A 31 -8.67 -5.62 14.97
N ASN A 32 -9.93 -5.24 14.76
CA ASN A 32 -10.84 -5.82 13.77
C ASN A 32 -10.97 -4.93 12.50
N ALA A 33 -10.05 -3.99 12.29
CA ALA A 33 -10.10 -3.10 11.14
C ALA A 33 -9.75 -3.86 9.87
N VAL A 34 -10.54 -3.67 8.81
CA VAL A 34 -10.24 -4.19 7.46
C VAL A 34 -9.48 -3.18 6.59
N ALA A 35 -9.39 -1.94 7.06
CA ALA A 35 -8.76 -0.82 6.41
C ALA A 35 -8.05 0.05 7.45
N ALA A 36 -6.81 0.45 7.19
CA ALA A 36 -6.05 1.32 8.05
C ALA A 36 -5.25 2.35 7.24
N TRP A 37 -5.10 3.55 7.80
CA TRP A 37 -4.24 4.59 7.26
C TRP A 37 -3.11 4.91 8.22
N VAL A 38 -1.90 4.97 7.70
CA VAL A 38 -0.71 5.41 8.44
C VAL A 38 -0.22 6.71 7.85
N ASP A 39 -0.42 7.78 8.61
CA ASP A 39 0.01 9.12 8.21
C ASP A 39 1.51 9.32 8.44
N ILE A 40 2.21 9.66 7.37
CA ILE A 40 3.59 10.15 7.40
C ILE A 40 3.59 11.51 6.69
N PRO A 41 3.49 12.63 7.44
CA PRO A 41 3.32 13.95 6.85
C PRO A 41 4.58 14.43 6.13
N LEU A 42 4.44 15.40 5.22
CA LEU A 42 5.53 16.04 4.47
C LEU A 42 6.70 16.49 5.37
N SER A 43 6.41 16.97 6.57
CA SER A 43 7.40 17.41 7.56
C SER A 43 8.39 16.32 7.97
N ARG A 44 8.04 15.05 7.79
CA ARG A 44 8.94 13.91 8.04
C ARG A 44 9.86 13.58 6.86
N GLY A 45 9.69 14.23 5.72
CA GLY A 45 10.52 14.06 4.54
C GLY A 45 9.68 13.89 3.27
N LYS A 46 10.07 14.61 2.21
CA LYS A 46 9.45 14.58 0.88
C LYS A 46 9.93 13.42 0.02
N GLU A 47 9.26 13.17 -1.11
CA GLU A 47 9.79 12.23 -2.10
C GLU A 47 11.07 12.73 -2.81
N SER A 48 11.79 11.79 -3.42
CA SER A 48 12.92 12.06 -4.29
C SER A 48 12.52 12.75 -5.61
N GLN A 49 13.49 13.48 -6.19
CA GLN A 49 13.36 14.06 -7.52
C GLN A 49 13.74 13.04 -8.60
N GLY A 50 13.44 13.34 -9.88
CA GLY A 50 13.72 12.44 -11.01
C GLY A 50 12.50 11.69 -11.54
N MET A 51 12.74 10.75 -12.47
CA MET A 51 11.69 10.04 -13.22
C MET A 51 10.88 9.06 -12.36
N SER A 52 11.54 8.27 -11.52
CA SER A 52 10.90 7.37 -10.56
C SER A 52 10.97 7.98 -9.16
N LYS A 53 9.92 7.79 -8.35
CA LYS A 53 9.80 8.40 -7.02
C LYS A 53 10.11 7.38 -5.93
N SER A 54 10.73 7.86 -4.86
CA SER A 54 10.94 7.11 -3.63
C SER A 54 10.85 8.05 -2.43
N ARG A 55 10.46 7.50 -1.28
CA ARG A 55 10.31 8.21 -0.02
C ARG A 55 10.84 7.34 1.10
N ARG A 56 12.06 7.65 1.55
CA ARG A 56 12.83 6.81 2.47
C ARG A 56 12.16 6.61 3.84
N VAL A 57 11.53 7.65 4.38
CA VAL A 57 10.84 7.55 5.68
C VAL A 57 9.64 6.62 5.64
N GLU A 58 8.95 6.56 4.51
CA GLU A 58 7.86 5.62 4.25
C GLU A 58 8.42 4.20 4.08
N ALA A 59 9.48 4.04 3.28
CA ALA A 59 10.13 2.75 3.06
C ALA A 59 10.63 2.11 4.37
N ARG A 60 11.24 2.91 5.26
CA ARG A 60 11.70 2.44 6.58
C ARG A 60 10.55 1.97 7.46
N TRP A 61 9.46 2.73 7.49
CA TRP A 61 8.29 2.36 8.28
C TRP A 61 7.68 1.05 7.76
N ILE A 62 7.50 0.96 6.44
CA ILE A 62 6.95 -0.23 5.77
C ILE A 62 7.80 -1.47 6.06
N ALA A 63 9.13 -1.37 5.96
CA ALA A 63 10.03 -2.49 6.23
C ALA A 63 9.87 -3.03 7.66
N LYS A 64 9.88 -2.13 8.66
CA LYS A 64 9.70 -2.49 10.07
C LYS A 64 8.33 -3.09 10.33
N GLU A 65 7.28 -2.48 9.77
CA GLU A 65 5.92 -2.97 10.00
C GLU A 65 5.69 -4.33 9.35
N THR A 66 6.23 -4.54 8.13
CA THR A 66 6.14 -5.83 7.45
C THR A 66 6.77 -6.93 8.30
N GLN A 67 7.97 -6.68 8.86
CA GLN A 67 8.62 -7.65 9.75
C GLN A 67 7.77 -7.92 10.99
N ARG A 68 7.25 -6.87 11.64
CA ARG A 68 6.39 -7.00 12.83
C ARG A 68 5.17 -7.88 12.54
N LEU A 69 4.45 -7.58 11.46
CA LEU A 69 3.25 -8.32 11.04
C LEU A 69 3.56 -9.79 10.76
N MET A 70 4.63 -10.06 10.02
CA MET A 70 5.03 -11.41 9.66
C MET A 70 5.53 -12.22 10.86
N THR A 71 6.22 -11.59 11.80
CA THR A 71 6.64 -12.23 13.06
C THR A 71 5.44 -12.54 13.96
N GLN A 72 4.47 -11.62 14.04
CA GLN A 72 3.29 -11.80 14.88
C GLN A 72 2.34 -12.88 14.34
N GLN A 73 2.14 -12.92 13.02
CA GLN A 73 1.23 -13.88 12.37
C GLN A 73 1.96 -14.66 11.27
N PRO A 74 2.62 -15.79 11.61
CA PRO A 74 3.40 -16.56 10.65
C PRO A 74 2.62 -17.13 9.47
N GLU A 75 1.32 -17.36 9.67
CA GLU A 75 0.42 -17.93 8.66
C GLU A 75 -0.14 -16.89 7.67
N LEU A 76 -0.06 -15.59 7.99
CA LEU A 76 -0.58 -14.55 7.11
C LEU A 76 0.42 -14.19 6.01
N SER A 77 -0.11 -14.09 4.80
CA SER A 77 0.62 -13.59 3.64
C SER A 77 0.56 -12.06 3.57
N VAL A 78 1.68 -11.43 3.22
CA VAL A 78 1.84 -9.96 3.15
C VAL A 78 2.29 -9.52 1.76
N GLY A 79 1.52 -8.61 1.17
CA GLY A 79 1.84 -7.95 -0.10
C GLY A 79 2.21 -6.48 0.12
N VAL A 80 3.43 -6.08 -0.23
CA VAL A 80 3.86 -4.68 -0.20
C VAL A 80 3.87 -4.10 -1.61
N ILE A 81 2.96 -3.16 -1.85
CA ILE A 81 2.70 -2.56 -3.16
C ILE A 81 3.18 -1.11 -3.18
N THR A 82 3.83 -0.71 -4.26
CA THR A 82 4.11 0.70 -4.58
C THR A 82 3.87 0.97 -6.06
N PHE A 83 3.74 2.23 -6.47
CA PHE A 83 3.62 2.59 -7.88
C PHE A 83 4.96 2.85 -8.57
N TYR A 84 6.07 2.85 -7.83
CA TYR A 84 7.36 3.29 -8.32
C TYR A 84 8.47 2.29 -8.04
N THR A 85 9.23 1.93 -9.08
CA THR A 85 10.39 1.02 -8.95
C THR A 85 11.45 1.55 -7.99
N ALA A 86 11.71 2.86 -7.96
CA ALA A 86 12.65 3.43 -6.99
C ALA A 86 12.16 3.27 -5.54
N GLN A 87 10.85 3.35 -5.29
CA GLN A 87 10.31 3.08 -3.96
C GLN A 87 10.38 1.60 -3.61
N LYS A 88 10.12 0.69 -4.57
CA LYS A 88 10.29 -0.76 -4.37
C LYS A 88 11.71 -1.03 -3.88
N GLN A 89 12.71 -0.48 -4.56
CA GLN A 89 14.11 -0.66 -4.19
C GLN A 89 14.45 -0.01 -2.84
N ALA A 90 13.88 1.14 -2.51
CA ALA A 90 14.05 1.76 -1.20
C ALA A 90 13.47 0.88 -0.07
N ILE A 91 12.32 0.25 -0.28
CA ILE A 91 11.70 -0.68 0.68
C ILE A 91 12.60 -1.91 0.87
N LEU A 92 13.01 -2.57 -0.22
CA LEU A 92 13.90 -3.74 -0.17
C LEU A 92 15.22 -3.41 0.55
N THR A 93 15.80 -2.25 0.26
CA THR A 93 17.02 -1.77 0.91
C THR A 93 16.84 -1.56 2.42
N GLU A 94 15.69 -1.05 2.88
CA GLU A 94 15.45 -0.89 4.33
C GLU A 94 15.07 -2.24 4.97
N MET A 95 14.46 -3.18 4.24
CA MET A 95 14.21 -4.56 4.70
C MET A 95 15.50 -5.36 4.93
N ALA A 96 16.52 -5.14 4.10
CA ALA A 96 17.84 -5.78 4.24
C ALA A 96 18.61 -5.32 5.49
N LYS A 97 18.23 -4.18 6.08
CA LYS A 97 18.90 -3.56 7.25
C LYS A 97 18.25 -3.92 8.59
N LEU A 98 17.20 -4.73 8.58
CA LEU A 98 16.51 -5.15 9.80
C LEU A 98 17.35 -6.17 10.56
N ASP A 99 17.11 -6.32 11.87
CA ASP A 99 17.83 -7.30 12.70
C ASP A 99 17.60 -8.75 12.24
N SER A 100 16.41 -9.02 11.69
CA SER A 100 16.08 -10.24 10.94
C SER A 100 15.68 -9.83 9.51
N PRO A 101 16.65 -9.75 8.57
CA PRO A 101 16.39 -9.28 7.22
C PRO A 101 15.27 -10.07 6.54
N LEU A 102 14.33 -9.35 5.91
CA LEU A 102 13.26 -9.98 5.11
C LEU A 102 13.74 -10.37 3.71
N VAL A 103 14.89 -9.82 3.30
CA VAL A 103 15.47 -9.98 1.97
C VAL A 103 16.97 -10.18 2.06
N GLU A 104 17.52 -10.88 1.07
CA GLU A 104 18.94 -11.16 0.91
C GLU A 104 19.43 -10.56 -0.42
N PRO A 105 20.67 -10.03 -0.47
CA PRO A 105 21.23 -9.53 -1.71
C PRO A 105 21.47 -10.69 -2.70
N THR A 106 21.21 -10.45 -3.98
CA THR A 106 21.54 -11.38 -5.07
C THR A 106 22.92 -11.09 -5.63
N GLU A 107 23.48 -12.04 -6.40
CA GLU A 107 24.76 -11.87 -7.10
C GLU A 107 24.79 -10.67 -8.06
N PHE A 108 23.61 -10.21 -8.51
CA PHE A 108 23.45 -9.09 -9.43
C PHE A 108 23.22 -7.74 -8.73
N GLY A 109 23.33 -7.69 -7.40
CA GLY A 109 23.14 -6.46 -6.62
C GLY A 109 21.67 -6.01 -6.48
N ASP A 110 20.71 -6.90 -6.73
CA ASP A 110 19.30 -6.71 -6.34
C ASP A 110 19.00 -7.45 -5.03
N TYR A 111 17.74 -7.56 -4.65
CA TYR A 111 17.29 -8.31 -3.49
C TYR A 111 16.28 -9.39 -3.85
N GLU A 112 16.34 -10.52 -3.15
CA GLU A 112 15.30 -11.53 -3.14
C GLU A 112 14.73 -11.76 -1.74
N ILE A 113 13.50 -12.25 -1.64
CA ILE A 113 12.89 -12.59 -0.34
C ILE A 113 13.68 -13.73 0.29
N ALA A 114 14.18 -13.50 1.50
CA ALA A 114 14.97 -14.49 2.24
C ALA A 114 14.15 -15.75 2.50
N ASN A 115 14.82 -16.91 2.51
CA ASN A 115 14.14 -18.22 2.52
C ASN A 115 13.15 -18.39 3.68
N ALA A 116 13.47 -17.86 4.87
CA ALA A 116 12.63 -17.93 6.06
C ALA A 116 11.27 -17.21 5.92
N TRP A 117 11.16 -16.26 4.98
CA TRP A 117 9.99 -15.40 4.80
C TRP A 117 9.24 -15.68 3.49
N ARG A 118 9.77 -16.57 2.64
CA ARG A 118 9.31 -16.78 1.26
C ARG A 118 7.97 -17.51 1.19
N LYS A 119 7.76 -18.49 2.08
CA LYS A 119 6.58 -19.36 2.06
C LYS A 119 5.91 -19.48 3.42
N THR A 120 4.60 -19.74 3.41
CA THR A 120 3.81 -20.13 4.58
C THR A 120 4.02 -21.62 4.88
N SER A 121 3.43 -22.11 5.97
CA SER A 121 3.36 -23.54 6.29
C SER A 121 2.73 -24.39 5.16
N THR A 122 1.82 -23.79 4.38
CA THR A 122 1.12 -24.42 3.25
C THR A 122 1.86 -24.26 1.91
N LEU A 123 3.13 -23.84 1.94
CA LEU A 123 3.99 -23.63 0.77
C LEU A 123 3.50 -22.55 -0.21
N THR A 124 2.53 -21.73 0.19
CA THR A 124 2.06 -20.57 -0.57
C THR A 124 3.01 -19.38 -0.40
N GLU A 125 3.00 -18.45 -1.35
CA GLU A 125 3.81 -17.23 -1.28
C GLU A 125 3.43 -16.38 -0.05
N ARG A 126 4.41 -16.10 0.82
CA ARG A 126 4.17 -15.41 2.09
C ARG A 126 4.51 -13.92 2.05
N LEU A 127 5.56 -13.53 1.34
CA LEU A 127 5.91 -12.11 1.17
C LEU A 127 6.16 -11.79 -0.30
N ARG A 128 5.58 -10.70 -0.75
CA ARG A 128 5.88 -10.07 -2.04
C ARG A 128 6.07 -8.58 -1.88
N VAL A 129 7.11 -8.03 -2.51
CA VAL A 129 7.35 -6.59 -2.60
C VAL A 129 7.48 -6.22 -4.08
N GLY A 130 6.65 -5.30 -4.56
CA GLY A 130 6.63 -5.03 -6.00
C GLY A 130 5.85 -3.78 -6.41
N THR A 131 5.95 -3.46 -7.70
CA THR A 131 5.03 -2.51 -8.32
C THR A 131 3.67 -3.15 -8.52
N VAL A 132 2.62 -2.35 -8.67
CA VAL A 132 1.23 -2.82 -8.92
C VAL A 132 1.15 -3.95 -9.96
N ASP A 133 1.89 -3.85 -11.06
CA ASP A 133 1.84 -4.85 -12.15
C ASP A 133 2.29 -6.25 -11.67
N ALA A 134 3.19 -6.33 -10.68
CA ALA A 134 3.67 -7.58 -10.11
C ALA A 134 2.64 -8.31 -9.22
N PHE A 135 1.47 -7.71 -9.02
CA PHE A 135 0.37 -8.23 -8.20
C PHE A 135 -0.86 -8.64 -9.02
N GLN A 136 -0.80 -8.59 -10.35
CA GLN A 136 -1.92 -9.04 -11.19
C GLN A 136 -2.25 -10.51 -10.90
N GLY A 137 -3.50 -10.79 -10.54
CA GLY A 137 -3.98 -12.13 -10.20
C GLY A 137 -3.43 -12.69 -8.87
N LYS A 138 -2.80 -11.86 -8.04
CA LYS A 138 -2.30 -12.24 -6.72
C LYS A 138 -3.05 -11.49 -5.62
N GLU A 139 -3.28 -12.16 -4.50
CA GLU A 139 -3.92 -11.62 -3.32
C GLU A 139 -3.18 -12.10 -2.07
N PHE A 140 -3.19 -11.26 -1.04
CA PHE A 140 -2.49 -11.49 0.23
C PHE A 140 -3.45 -11.23 1.39
N ASP A 141 -3.24 -11.87 2.53
CA ASP A 141 -4.07 -11.62 3.71
C ASP A 141 -4.00 -10.15 4.14
N VAL A 142 -2.77 -9.60 4.14
CA VAL A 142 -2.51 -8.20 4.42
C VAL A 142 -1.83 -7.55 3.22
N VAL A 143 -2.27 -6.35 2.86
CA VAL A 143 -1.60 -5.53 1.85
C VAL A 143 -1.19 -4.20 2.44
N ILE A 144 0.07 -3.82 2.22
CA ILE A 144 0.60 -2.50 2.54
C ILE A 144 0.82 -1.74 1.23
N LEU A 145 0.09 -0.64 1.04
CA LEU A 145 0.20 0.23 -0.13
C LEU A 145 0.99 1.50 0.22
N SER A 146 2.14 1.67 -0.42
CA SER A 146 2.98 2.86 -0.35
C SER A 146 2.50 3.94 -1.34
N MET A 147 1.99 5.07 -0.83
CA MET A 147 1.63 6.21 -1.69
C MET A 147 2.84 6.86 -2.33
N THR A 148 3.99 6.87 -1.66
CA THR A 148 5.26 7.50 -2.08
C THR A 148 5.23 9.03 -2.24
N ARG A 149 4.14 9.60 -2.76
CA ARG A 149 4.00 11.04 -3.05
C ARG A 149 3.73 11.82 -1.77
N SER A 150 4.52 12.85 -1.53
CA SER A 150 4.41 13.82 -0.44
C SER A 150 5.19 15.07 -0.82
N ASN A 151 4.49 16.05 -1.38
CA ASN A 151 5.06 17.29 -1.92
C ASN A 151 4.10 18.47 -1.82
N ASP A 152 4.68 19.66 -1.92
CA ASP A 152 4.02 20.97 -1.90
C ASP A 152 3.77 21.54 -3.30
N PHE A 153 3.81 20.72 -4.36
CA PHE A 153 3.58 21.21 -5.71
C PHE A 153 2.16 21.78 -5.87
N PRO A 154 1.99 22.83 -6.70
CA PRO A 154 0.70 23.42 -6.96
C PRO A 154 -0.21 22.45 -7.71
N ALA A 155 -1.51 22.70 -7.64
CA ALA A 155 -2.56 21.88 -8.24
C ALA A 155 -3.53 22.69 -9.11
N ASN A 156 -3.03 23.75 -9.76
CA ASN A 156 -3.84 24.75 -10.46
C ASN A 156 -4.25 24.37 -11.90
N ASN A 157 -3.69 23.30 -12.47
CA ASN A 157 -4.07 22.80 -13.80
C ASN A 157 -3.74 21.30 -13.93
N ASN A 158 -4.17 20.67 -15.02
CA ASN A 158 -3.95 19.22 -15.25
C ASN A 158 -2.47 18.81 -15.26
N LYS A 159 -1.56 19.65 -15.77
CA LYS A 159 -0.12 19.36 -15.76
C LYS A 159 0.44 19.41 -14.33
N ALA A 160 -0.01 20.37 -13.54
CA ALA A 160 0.36 20.52 -12.14
C ALA A 160 -0.19 19.37 -11.28
N LEU A 161 -1.43 18.93 -11.52
CA LEU A 161 -2.01 17.73 -10.88
C LEU A 161 -1.19 16.48 -11.17
N ARG A 162 -0.83 16.23 -12.44
CA ARG A 162 0.05 15.10 -12.81
C ARG A 162 1.40 15.19 -12.11
N LYS A 163 1.97 16.39 -12.00
CA LYS A 163 3.23 16.61 -11.26
C LYS A 163 3.05 16.33 -9.77
N LYS A 164 1.94 16.73 -9.14
CA LYS A 164 1.65 16.55 -7.71
C LYS A 164 1.36 15.09 -7.34
N TYR A 165 0.47 14.43 -8.07
CA TYR A 165 -0.06 13.10 -7.71
C TYR A 165 0.53 11.94 -8.52
N GLY A 166 0.93 12.18 -9.77
CA GLY A 166 1.58 11.16 -10.61
C GLY A 166 0.76 9.88 -10.73
N HIS A 167 1.35 8.72 -10.38
CA HIS A 167 0.72 7.42 -10.57
C HIS A 167 -0.50 7.18 -9.67
N LEU A 168 -0.69 7.98 -8.61
CA LEU A 168 -1.91 7.90 -7.79
C LEU A 168 -3.18 8.26 -8.60
N MET A 169 -3.03 9.01 -9.70
CA MET A 169 -4.14 9.36 -10.60
C MET A 169 -4.51 8.23 -11.59
N LEU A 170 -3.78 7.11 -11.60
CA LEU A 170 -4.02 6.01 -12.51
C LEU A 170 -5.08 5.08 -11.91
N GLU A 171 -6.36 5.41 -12.11
CA GLU A 171 -7.52 4.76 -11.49
C GLU A 171 -7.48 3.23 -11.55
N ASN A 172 -7.27 2.64 -12.72
CA ASN A 172 -7.20 1.17 -12.86
C ASN A 172 -6.07 0.55 -12.02
N ARG A 173 -4.91 1.21 -11.95
CA ARG A 173 -3.78 0.73 -11.15
C ARG A 173 -4.03 0.93 -9.66
N LEU A 174 -4.69 2.02 -9.27
CA LEU A 174 -5.08 2.28 -7.89
C LEU A 174 -6.14 1.27 -7.42
N CYS A 175 -7.16 0.99 -8.23
CA CYS A 175 -8.16 -0.05 -8.00
C CYS A 175 -7.48 -1.41 -7.79
N VAL A 176 -6.56 -1.79 -8.68
CA VAL A 176 -5.78 -3.03 -8.53
C VAL A 176 -5.02 -3.02 -7.20
N ALA A 177 -4.30 -1.95 -6.86
CA ALA A 177 -3.52 -1.87 -5.63
C ALA A 177 -4.35 -1.99 -4.35
N MET A 178 -5.58 -1.44 -4.36
CA MET A 178 -6.48 -1.38 -3.20
C MET A 178 -7.47 -2.56 -3.11
N SER A 179 -7.29 -3.57 -3.95
CA SER A 179 -8.12 -4.78 -4.02
C SER A 179 -7.34 -6.09 -3.86
N ARG A 180 -6.06 -6.02 -3.47
CA ARG A 180 -5.22 -7.24 -3.31
C ARG A 180 -5.29 -7.85 -1.91
N GLN A 181 -5.93 -7.19 -0.95
CA GLN A 181 -6.10 -7.68 0.40
C GLN A 181 -7.26 -8.67 0.49
N LYS A 182 -7.07 -9.73 1.26
CA LYS A 182 -8.16 -10.62 1.69
C LYS A 182 -8.74 -10.19 3.03
N ARG A 183 -7.92 -9.62 3.93
CA ARG A 183 -8.33 -9.27 5.30
C ARG A 183 -8.10 -7.80 5.65
N LEU A 184 -6.89 -7.28 5.41
CA LEU A 184 -6.51 -5.94 5.84
C LEU A 184 -5.73 -5.18 4.74
N LEU A 185 -6.19 -3.97 4.41
CA LEU A 185 -5.43 -3.01 3.60
C LEU A 185 -4.88 -1.88 4.49
N ILE A 186 -3.57 -1.67 4.45
CA ILE A 186 -2.87 -0.58 5.13
C ILE A 186 -2.33 0.38 4.06
N VAL A 187 -2.83 1.60 4.01
CA VAL A 187 -2.25 2.65 3.15
C VAL A 187 -1.28 3.49 3.98
N VAL A 188 -0.05 3.65 3.48
CA VAL A 188 0.99 4.47 4.09
C VAL A 188 1.25 5.67 3.20
N GLY A 189 1.07 6.88 3.74
CA GLY A 189 1.18 8.08 2.93
C GLY A 189 0.93 9.36 3.72
N ASP A 190 1.02 10.49 3.03
CA ASP A 190 0.86 11.82 3.60
C ASP A 190 -0.60 12.28 3.47
N LEU A 191 -1.31 12.44 4.59
CA LEU A 191 -2.68 12.96 4.60
C LEU A 191 -2.81 14.38 4.04
N GLY A 192 -1.73 15.17 4.09
CA GLY A 192 -1.68 16.50 3.46
C GLY A 192 -1.91 16.45 1.95
N MET A 193 -1.66 15.31 1.30
CA MET A 193 -1.93 15.11 -0.12
C MET A 193 -3.42 14.93 -0.43
N LEU A 194 -4.28 14.65 0.56
CA LEU A 194 -5.71 14.39 0.34
C LEU A 194 -6.55 15.68 0.50
N GLN A 195 -5.92 16.84 0.65
CA GLN A 195 -6.60 18.09 0.95
C GLN A 195 -7.04 18.87 -0.31
N GLY A 196 -8.21 19.50 -0.21
CA GLY A 196 -8.77 20.41 -1.20
C GLY A 196 -9.43 19.74 -2.40
N GLU A 197 -10.15 20.54 -3.19
CA GLU A 197 -10.92 20.08 -4.36
C GLU A 197 -10.05 19.37 -5.41
N ALA A 198 -8.81 19.81 -5.54
CA ALA A 198 -7.84 19.19 -6.45
C ALA A 198 -7.59 17.71 -6.12
N ALA A 199 -7.51 17.36 -4.83
CA ALA A 199 -7.34 15.97 -4.40
C ALA A 199 -8.60 15.15 -4.69
N ALA A 200 -9.77 15.69 -4.37
CA ALA A 200 -11.06 15.03 -4.65
C ALA A 200 -11.24 14.70 -6.14
N LYS A 201 -10.76 15.57 -7.04
CA LYS A 201 -10.78 15.31 -8.49
C LYS A 201 -9.70 14.32 -8.94
N ALA A 202 -8.50 14.40 -8.38
CA ALA A 202 -7.34 13.67 -8.91
C ALA A 202 -7.18 12.26 -8.33
N ILE A 203 -7.58 12.05 -7.09
CA ILE A 203 -7.36 10.80 -6.34
C ILE A 203 -8.60 10.40 -5.49
N PRO A 204 -9.82 10.41 -6.05
CA PRO A 204 -11.06 10.18 -5.28
C PRO A 204 -11.05 8.87 -4.50
N GLY A 205 -10.43 7.81 -5.06
CA GLY A 205 -10.35 6.52 -4.37
C GLY A 205 -9.55 6.54 -3.06
N LEU A 206 -8.52 7.39 -2.95
CA LEU A 206 -7.77 7.55 -1.70
C LEU A 206 -8.57 8.35 -0.65
N LEU A 207 -9.36 9.33 -1.07
CA LEU A 207 -10.25 10.06 -0.16
C LEU A 207 -11.33 9.13 0.41
N ALA A 208 -11.97 8.33 -0.45
CA ALA A 208 -12.98 7.37 -0.04
C ALA A 208 -12.39 6.30 0.91
N PHE A 209 -11.15 5.86 0.67
CA PHE A 209 -10.48 4.93 1.58
C PHE A 209 -10.12 5.59 2.91
N ARG A 210 -9.71 6.85 2.90
CA ARG A 210 -9.46 7.60 4.15
C ARG A 210 -10.73 7.70 4.99
N GLN A 211 -11.88 7.91 4.37
CA GLN A 211 -13.18 7.86 5.06
C GLN A 211 -13.43 6.46 5.64
N LEU A 212 -13.25 5.39 4.86
CA LEU A 212 -13.40 4.00 5.34
C LEU A 212 -12.57 3.68 6.59
N CYS A 213 -11.40 4.31 6.75
CA CYS A 213 -10.55 4.13 7.94
C CYS A 213 -11.08 4.85 9.19
N GLU A 214 -12.06 5.75 9.06
CA GLU A 214 -12.67 6.45 10.20
C GLU A 214 -13.66 5.53 10.94
N PRO A 215 -13.65 5.54 12.28
CA PRO A 215 -14.52 4.68 13.10
C PRO A 215 -16.02 4.79 12.80
N GLU A 216 -16.46 5.88 12.16
CA GLU A 216 -17.86 6.21 11.89
C GLU A 216 -18.35 5.89 10.47
N SER A 217 -17.52 5.24 9.63
CA SER A 217 -17.93 4.82 8.28
C SER A 217 -18.80 3.57 8.28
N LYS A 218 -19.93 3.65 8.99
CA LYS A 218 -21.08 2.77 8.86
C LYS A 218 -22.32 3.64 8.73
N LEU A 219 -22.73 3.91 7.50
CA LEU A 219 -24.13 4.18 7.16
C LEU A 219 -24.69 2.92 6.50
#